data_AF-A2DGB2-F1
#
_entry.id   AF-A2DGB2-F1
#
_cell.length_a   1.000
_cell.length_b   1.000
_cell.length_c   1.000
_cell.angle_alpha   90.00
_cell.angle_beta   90.00
_cell.angle_gamma   90.00
#
_symmetry.space_group_name_H-M   'P 1'
#
loop_
_entity.id
_entity.type
_entity.pdbx_description
1 polymer ?
#
loop_
_entity_poly.entity_id
_entity_poly.type
_entity_poly.pdbx_seq_one_letter_code
_entity_poly.pdbx_strand_id
1 'polypeptide(L)'
;MKSSCNEKDSVFNFSIPEFTSDGEFPIIAVLNDTYGQSSTFPVKLDVMNYPPEVEIVNKEKIEKSVFVQNETVIITYRIRDNNTDDSSKVYIAIYNNNSSKTDNNEPYIILETSKYWTEYNYSFEIPSNFSDGEYTFDIYLVDKNGKKSKISNALLKIDFSKAQDGSVNLFLIEVERKWIIIVVVSVIVMIVLLIVLIIIILLIPCGEKEKQEMEEIGEEPEDWPSASDSGETVSIDSDEIVEYNAQP
;
A
#
# COMPACT_ATOMS: atom_id res chain seq x y z
N MET A 1 41.55 3.15 39.15
CA MET A 1 41.67 4.59 38.85
C MET A 1 41.44 5.36 40.15
N LYS A 2 42.34 6.28 40.52
CA LYS A 2 42.20 7.12 41.71
C LYS A 2 41.41 8.38 41.32
N SER A 3 40.20 8.53 41.84
CA SER A 3 39.47 9.81 41.83
C SER A 3 39.91 10.62 43.05
N SER A 4 40.37 11.84 42.82
CA SER A 4 40.84 12.80 43.83
C SER A 4 39.63 13.58 44.37
N CYS A 5 39.48 13.64 45.70
CA CYS A 5 38.33 14.21 46.41
C CYS A 5 38.20 15.75 46.32
N ASN A 6 38.37 16.35 45.15
CA ASN A 6 38.21 17.80 45.01
C ASN A 6 37.57 18.28 43.70
N GLU A 7 36.93 17.40 42.93
CA GLU A 7 36.07 17.83 41.82
C GLU A 7 34.77 17.02 41.80
N LYS A 8 33.66 17.77 41.73
CA LYS A 8 32.47 17.57 40.87
C LYS A 8 31.94 16.14 40.73
N ASP A 9 30.65 15.95 41.02
CA ASP A 9 29.81 14.81 40.65
C ASP A 9 30.49 13.80 39.71
N SER A 10 31.06 12.74 40.30
CA SER A 10 31.72 11.69 39.53
C SER A 10 30.67 10.79 38.92
N VAL A 11 30.43 10.95 37.61
CA VAL A 11 29.50 10.10 36.85
C VAL A 11 30.21 8.84 36.38
N PHE A 12 29.70 7.68 36.76
CA PHE A 12 30.13 6.39 36.24
C PHE A 12 29.16 5.92 35.16
N ASN A 13 29.62 5.86 33.92
CA ASN A 13 28.85 5.35 32.79
C ASN A 13 29.27 3.90 32.49
N PHE A 14 28.29 3.02 32.36
CA PHE A 14 28.48 1.67 31.83
C PHE A 14 27.39 1.39 30.81
N SER A 15 27.68 0.54 29.83
CA SER A 15 26.71 0.07 28.85
C SER A 15 26.31 -1.37 29.15
N ILE A 16 25.05 -1.68 28.90
CA ILE A 16 24.51 -3.04 28.96
C ILE A 16 24.80 -3.67 27.60
N PRO A 17 25.43 -4.87 27.53
CA PRO A 17 25.60 -5.57 26.27
C PRO A 17 24.27 -5.81 25.57
N GLU A 18 24.24 -5.68 24.24
CA GLU A 18 22.99 -5.81 23.49
C GLU A 18 22.32 -7.17 23.71
N PHE A 19 23.09 -8.26 23.86
CA PHE A 19 22.56 -9.62 24.05
C PHE A 19 22.27 -9.99 25.51
N THR A 20 22.17 -9.02 26.42
CA THR A 20 21.77 -9.31 27.80
C THR A 20 20.33 -9.82 27.82
N SER A 21 20.13 -11.00 28.40
CA SER A 21 18.80 -11.59 28.55
C SER A 21 17.93 -10.79 29.49
N ASP A 22 16.62 -10.85 29.31
CA ASP A 22 15.67 -10.20 30.22
C ASP A 22 15.85 -10.66 31.67
N GLY A 23 15.71 -9.73 32.60
CA GLY A 23 15.66 -10.03 34.03
C GLY A 23 16.33 -8.99 34.93
N GLU A 24 16.27 -9.28 36.23
CA GLU A 24 16.90 -8.47 37.26
C GLU A 24 18.38 -8.86 37.43
N PHE A 25 19.27 -7.90 37.24
CA PHE A 25 20.70 -8.04 37.45
C PHE A 25 21.13 -7.28 38.72
N PRO A 26 21.64 -7.98 39.74
CA PRO A 26 22.23 -7.32 40.90
C PRO A 26 23.62 -6.79 40.53
N ILE A 27 23.78 -5.47 40.60
CA ILE A 27 25.08 -4.81 40.43
C ILE A 27 25.57 -4.40 41.82
N ILE A 28 26.83 -4.68 42.12
CA ILE A 28 27.48 -4.25 43.37
C ILE A 28 28.54 -3.21 43.02
N ALA A 29 28.28 -1.96 43.40
CA ALA A 29 29.28 -0.91 43.30
C ALA A 29 30.20 -0.96 44.53
N VAL A 30 31.52 -1.04 44.32
CA VAL A 30 32.52 -1.07 45.38
C VAL A 30 33.36 0.21 45.32
N LEU A 31 33.32 1.00 46.39
CA LEU A 31 34.14 2.20 46.56
C LEU A 31 35.28 1.89 47.52
N ASN A 32 36.52 1.97 47.05
CA ASN A 32 37.71 1.84 47.88
C ASN A 32 38.35 3.20 48.11
N ASP A 33 38.62 3.55 49.35
CA ASP A 33 39.34 4.77 49.71
C ASP A 33 40.88 4.58 49.59
N THR A 34 41.61 5.68 49.77
CA THR A 34 43.09 5.68 49.72
C THR A 34 43.75 4.97 50.89
N TYR A 35 42.99 4.66 51.96
CA TYR A 35 43.43 3.98 53.16
C TYR A 35 43.05 2.49 53.17
N GLY A 36 42.45 1.98 52.08
CA GLY A 36 42.08 0.57 51.91
C GLY A 36 40.73 0.20 52.53
N GLN A 37 39.90 1.15 52.94
CA GLN A 37 38.53 0.91 53.37
C GLN A 37 37.61 0.81 52.16
N SER A 38 36.67 -0.14 52.19
CA SER A 38 35.71 -0.37 51.12
C SER A 38 34.27 -0.16 51.59
N SER A 39 33.44 0.45 50.76
CA SER A 39 31.97 0.47 50.92
C SER A 39 31.30 -0.16 49.70
N THR A 40 30.23 -0.90 49.93
CA THR A 40 29.48 -1.61 48.87
C THR A 40 28.05 -1.12 48.79
N PHE A 41 27.57 -0.83 47.58
CA PHE A 41 26.20 -0.36 47.34
C PHE A 41 25.53 -1.29 46.33
N PRO A 42 24.44 -1.99 46.71
CA PRO A 42 23.67 -2.78 45.78
C PRO A 42 22.81 -1.88 44.90
N VAL A 43 22.85 -2.12 43.59
CA VAL A 43 22.00 -1.49 42.58
C VAL A 43 21.24 -2.59 41.86
N LYS A 44 19.94 -2.42 41.69
CA LYS A 44 19.12 -3.33 40.88
C LYS A 44 18.99 -2.74 39.48
N LEU A 45 19.37 -3.53 38.48
CA LEU A 45 19.16 -3.21 37.07
C LEU A 45 18.12 -4.18 36.51
N ASP A 46 17.06 -3.67 35.89
CA ASP A 46 16.06 -4.48 35.19
C ASP A 46 16.30 -4.33 33.68
N VAL A 47 16.59 -5.43 33.02
CA VAL A 47 16.78 -5.48 31.56
C VAL A 47 15.54 -6.10 30.96
N MET A 48 14.88 -5.39 30.05
CA MET A 48 13.70 -5.86 29.34
C MET A 48 13.86 -5.65 27.84
N ASN A 49 13.82 -6.73 27.07
CA ASN A 49 13.75 -6.72 25.62
C ASN A 49 12.32 -7.01 25.16
N TYR A 50 11.74 -6.13 24.34
CA TYR A 50 10.39 -6.31 23.81
C TYR A 50 10.46 -6.93 22.42
N PRO A 51 9.57 -7.87 22.07
CA PRO A 51 9.49 -8.34 20.69
C PRO A 51 8.97 -7.20 19.78
N PRO A 52 9.46 -7.13 18.53
CA PRO A 52 8.98 -6.16 17.56
C PRO A 52 7.52 -6.45 17.16
N GLU A 53 6.85 -5.47 16.58
CA GLU A 53 5.48 -5.57 16.11
C GLU A 53 5.36 -5.30 14.61
N VAL A 54 4.49 -6.03 13.93
CA VAL A 54 4.18 -5.88 12.49
C VAL A 54 2.69 -6.00 12.24
N GLU A 55 2.19 -5.21 11.29
CA GLU A 55 0.80 -5.21 10.85
C GLU A 55 0.68 -4.93 9.36
N ILE A 56 -0.16 -5.67 8.66
CA ILE A 56 -0.53 -5.39 7.27
C ILE A 56 -1.64 -4.34 7.25
N VAL A 57 -1.34 -3.16 6.71
CA VAL A 57 -2.21 -1.99 6.69
C VAL A 57 -3.37 -2.15 5.70
N ASN A 58 -3.07 -2.68 4.50
CA ASN A 58 -4.05 -2.84 3.43
C ASN A 58 -4.71 -4.23 3.40
N LYS A 59 -4.75 -4.93 4.55
CA LYS A 59 -5.24 -6.31 4.66
C LYS A 59 -6.63 -6.50 4.05
N GLU A 60 -7.60 -5.67 4.43
CA GLU A 60 -8.97 -5.81 3.91
C GLU A 60 -9.06 -5.62 2.39
N LYS A 61 -8.24 -4.72 1.82
CA LYS A 61 -8.22 -4.50 0.38
C LYS A 61 -7.72 -5.76 -0.33
N ILE A 62 -6.64 -6.35 0.18
CA ILE A 62 -6.05 -7.58 -0.36
C ILE A 62 -7.06 -8.73 -0.29
N GLU A 63 -7.71 -8.95 0.85
CA GLU A 63 -8.61 -10.09 1.06
C GLU A 63 -9.93 -10.02 0.25
N LYS A 64 -10.30 -8.81 -0.20
CA LYS A 64 -11.45 -8.58 -1.08
C LYS A 64 -11.09 -8.68 -2.57
N SER A 65 -9.81 -8.49 -2.91
CA SER A 65 -9.32 -8.56 -4.28
C SER A 65 -9.18 -10.01 -4.77
N VAL A 66 -9.27 -10.18 -6.08
CA VAL A 66 -8.95 -11.43 -6.78
C VAL A 66 -7.89 -11.10 -7.81
N PHE A 67 -6.76 -11.79 -7.75
CA PHE A 67 -5.59 -11.52 -8.56
C PHE A 67 -5.44 -12.53 -9.70
N VAL A 68 -4.89 -12.09 -10.82
CA VAL A 68 -4.58 -12.94 -11.98
C VAL A 68 -3.07 -13.13 -12.16
N GLN A 69 -2.68 -13.99 -13.10
CA GLN A 69 -1.27 -14.26 -13.41
C GLN A 69 -0.55 -12.99 -13.89
N ASN A 70 0.71 -12.81 -13.47
CA ASN A 70 1.55 -11.64 -13.75
C ASN A 70 1.02 -10.31 -13.23
N GLU A 71 -0.04 -10.30 -12.41
CA GLU A 71 -0.49 -9.09 -11.73
C GLU A 71 0.46 -8.76 -10.57
N THR A 72 0.78 -7.47 -10.41
CA THR A 72 1.57 -6.99 -9.28
C THR A 72 0.70 -6.82 -8.04
N VAL A 73 1.00 -7.59 -6.99
CA VAL A 73 0.38 -7.43 -5.68
C VAL A 73 1.23 -6.49 -4.84
N ILE A 74 0.60 -5.47 -4.25
CA ILE A 74 1.26 -4.53 -3.33
C ILE A 74 0.71 -4.74 -1.92
N ILE A 75 1.60 -5.04 -0.98
CA ILE A 75 1.32 -5.25 0.43
C ILE A 75 1.98 -4.13 1.22
N THR A 76 1.16 -3.30 1.84
CA THR A 76 1.61 -2.24 2.74
C THR A 76 1.59 -2.78 4.16
N TYR A 77 2.73 -2.76 4.82
CA TYR A 77 2.88 -3.18 6.21
C TYR A 77 3.58 -2.10 7.01
N ARG A 78 3.32 -2.08 8.32
CA ARG A 78 3.98 -1.20 9.26
C ARG A 78 4.69 -2.00 10.34
N ILE A 79 5.82 -1.48 10.81
CA ILE A 79 6.59 -2.07 11.90
C ILE A 79 6.85 -1.04 12.99
N ARG A 80 7.03 -1.53 14.22
CA ARG A 80 7.59 -0.75 15.34
C ARG A 80 8.31 -1.67 16.31
N ASP A 81 9.19 -1.08 17.10
CA ASP A 81 9.84 -1.74 18.22
C ASP A 81 9.96 -0.76 19.40
N ASN A 82 9.66 -1.22 20.61
CA ASN A 82 9.80 -0.40 21.81
C ASN A 82 11.26 -0.28 22.27
N ASN A 83 12.14 -1.10 21.72
CA ASN A 83 13.58 -1.01 21.88
C ASN A 83 14.15 0.20 21.10
N THR A 84 15.04 0.96 21.74
CA THR A 84 15.75 2.08 21.10
C THR A 84 16.95 1.58 20.30
N ASP A 85 17.20 2.15 19.12
CA ASP A 85 18.32 1.81 18.23
C ASP A 85 18.40 0.29 17.96
N ASP A 86 17.26 -0.28 17.54
CA ASP A 86 17.13 -1.69 17.21
C ASP A 86 16.82 -1.88 15.72
N SER A 87 17.15 -3.06 15.20
CA SER A 87 16.87 -3.47 13.83
C SER A 87 16.16 -4.82 13.82
N SER A 88 15.25 -4.99 12.87
CA SER A 88 14.47 -6.21 12.70
C SER A 88 14.68 -6.82 11.32
N LYS A 89 14.93 -8.13 11.31
CA LYS A 89 14.89 -8.97 10.11
C LYS A 89 13.44 -9.25 9.75
N VAL A 90 13.05 -8.95 8.51
CA VAL A 90 11.71 -9.19 7.98
C VAL A 90 11.68 -10.52 7.26
N TYR A 91 10.76 -11.40 7.66
CA TYR A 91 10.52 -12.68 7.00
C TYR A 91 9.14 -12.66 6.37
N ILE A 92 9.09 -13.08 5.10
CA ILE A 92 7.88 -13.13 4.30
C ILE A 92 7.73 -14.54 3.74
N ALA A 93 6.53 -15.09 3.81
CA ALA A 93 6.19 -16.37 3.21
C ALA A 93 4.84 -16.29 2.49
N ILE A 94 4.74 -16.95 1.34
CA ILE A 94 3.51 -17.07 0.56
C ILE A 94 3.30 -18.55 0.29
N TYR A 95 2.17 -19.10 0.73
CA TYR A 95 1.89 -20.52 0.59
C TYR A 95 0.40 -20.79 0.43
N ASN A 96 0.05 -21.83 -0.31
CA ASN A 96 -1.30 -22.39 -0.34
C ASN A 96 -1.44 -23.43 0.80
N ASN A 97 -2.63 -23.63 1.35
CA ASN A 97 -2.90 -24.66 2.37
C ASN A 97 -2.52 -26.08 1.93
N ASN A 98 -2.42 -26.33 0.62
CA ASN A 98 -1.98 -27.61 0.05
C ASN A 98 -0.45 -27.78 0.00
N SER A 99 0.30 -26.73 0.34
CA SER A 99 1.77 -26.72 0.37
C SER A 99 2.24 -26.62 1.82
N SER A 100 3.27 -27.41 2.17
CA SER A 100 3.96 -27.21 3.44
C SER A 100 4.50 -25.77 3.48
N LYS A 101 4.20 -25.06 4.56
CA LYS A 101 4.75 -23.74 4.82
C LYS A 101 6.27 -23.81 4.74
N THR A 102 6.84 -23.26 3.68
CA THR A 102 8.27 -23.01 3.63
C THR A 102 8.51 -21.81 4.53
N ASP A 103 8.90 -22.06 5.77
CA ASP A 103 9.57 -21.03 6.55
C ASP A 103 10.82 -20.66 5.74
N ASN A 104 10.77 -19.52 5.05
CA ASN A 104 11.94 -18.99 4.38
C ASN A 104 13.01 -18.77 5.45
N ASN A 105 14.09 -19.55 5.39
CA ASN A 105 15.17 -19.48 6.37
C ASN A 105 16.00 -18.20 6.21
N GLU A 106 15.80 -17.45 5.13
CA GLU A 106 16.49 -16.21 4.85
C GLU A 106 15.54 -15.01 4.98
N PRO A 107 15.99 -13.91 5.62
CA PRO A 107 15.19 -12.71 5.71
C PRO A 107 15.10 -12.01 4.34
N TYR A 108 13.94 -11.43 4.06
CA TYR A 108 13.74 -10.61 2.87
C TYR A 108 14.55 -9.31 2.94
N ILE A 109 14.52 -8.62 4.08
CA ILE A 109 15.23 -7.36 4.32
C ILE A 109 15.50 -7.18 5.82
N ILE A 110 16.44 -6.30 6.16
CA ILE A 110 16.70 -5.82 7.51
C ILE A 110 16.31 -4.34 7.57
N LEU A 111 15.49 -3.96 8.55
CA LEU A 111 15.00 -2.60 8.73
C LEU A 111 15.36 -2.08 10.11
N GLU A 112 15.81 -0.84 10.17
CA GLU A 112 15.88 -0.09 11.43
C GLU A 112 14.46 0.10 11.97
N THR A 113 14.32 -0.09 13.27
CA THR A 113 13.03 0.00 13.95
C THR A 113 12.99 1.24 14.83
N SER A 114 11.77 1.69 15.12
CA SER A 114 11.55 2.81 16.02
C SER A 114 10.33 2.54 16.89
N LYS A 115 10.20 3.30 17.97
CA LYS A 115 9.03 3.27 18.84
C LYS A 115 7.72 3.60 18.12
N TYR A 116 7.82 4.32 17.01
CA TYR A 116 6.68 4.72 16.21
C TYR A 116 6.53 3.80 15.00
N TRP A 117 5.27 3.63 14.58
CA TRP A 117 4.94 2.89 13.39
C TRP A 117 5.59 3.53 12.16
N THR A 118 6.33 2.73 11.41
CA THR A 118 6.91 3.11 10.12
C THR A 118 6.35 2.18 9.05
N GLU A 119 5.85 2.76 7.97
CA GLU A 119 5.21 2.05 6.86
C GLU A 119 6.19 1.70 5.75
N TYR A 120 5.99 0.52 5.17
CA TYR A 120 6.79 -0.06 4.10
C TYR A 120 5.88 -0.77 3.09
N ASN A 121 6.36 -0.88 1.85
CA ASN A 121 5.68 -1.60 0.80
C ASN A 121 6.50 -2.81 0.37
N TYR A 122 5.83 -3.94 0.20
CA TYR A 122 6.35 -5.13 -0.44
C TYR A 122 5.52 -5.38 -1.71
N SER A 123 6.18 -5.56 -2.84
CA SER A 123 5.51 -5.88 -4.10
C SER A 123 6.11 -7.12 -4.74
N PHE A 124 5.26 -7.95 -5.32
CA PHE A 124 5.67 -9.10 -6.11
C PHE A 124 4.65 -9.33 -7.22
N GLU A 125 5.08 -9.95 -8.31
CA GLU A 125 4.20 -10.38 -9.39
C GLU A 125 3.72 -11.80 -9.11
N ILE A 126 2.43 -12.09 -9.35
CA ILE A 126 1.89 -13.45 -9.24
C ILE A 126 2.59 -14.35 -10.27
N PRO A 127 3.47 -15.27 -9.83
CA PRO A 127 4.25 -16.06 -10.76
C PRO A 127 3.38 -17.08 -11.50
N SER A 128 3.83 -17.48 -12.68
CA SER A 128 3.03 -18.34 -13.56
C SER A 128 2.80 -19.77 -13.05
N ASN A 129 3.58 -20.22 -12.07
CA ASN A 129 3.47 -21.54 -11.46
C ASN A 129 2.45 -21.60 -10.30
N PHE A 130 1.86 -20.49 -9.90
CA PHE A 130 0.77 -20.52 -8.92
C PHE A 130 -0.44 -21.17 -9.60
N SER A 131 -1.25 -21.92 -8.86
CA SER A 131 -2.56 -22.40 -9.32
C SER A 131 -3.67 -21.52 -8.77
N ASP A 132 -4.86 -21.60 -9.38
CA ASP A 132 -6.08 -21.04 -8.82
C ASP A 132 -6.29 -21.52 -7.37
N GLY A 133 -6.78 -20.63 -6.52
CA GLY A 133 -7.08 -20.92 -5.12
C GLY A 133 -6.72 -19.80 -4.14
N GLU A 134 -6.74 -20.15 -2.86
CA GLU A 134 -6.42 -19.25 -1.76
C GLU A 134 -4.98 -19.48 -1.27
N TYR A 135 -4.23 -18.38 -1.14
CA TYR A 135 -2.87 -18.35 -0.61
C TYR A 135 -2.84 -17.49 0.64
N THR A 136 -1.99 -17.86 1.59
CA THR A 136 -1.71 -17.07 2.77
C THR A 136 -0.41 -16.33 2.57
N PHE A 137 -0.43 -15.02 2.75
CA PHE A 137 0.74 -14.19 2.93
C PHE A 137 1.00 -14.03 4.42
N ASP A 138 2.15 -14.47 4.90
CA ASP A 138 2.60 -14.30 6.27
C ASP A 138 3.80 -13.36 6.31
N ILE A 139 3.79 -12.44 7.28
CA ILE A 139 4.92 -11.59 7.63
C ILE A 139 5.20 -11.64 9.13
N TYR A 140 6.48 -11.76 9.49
CA TYR A 140 6.93 -11.64 10.87
C TYR A 140 8.32 -11.03 10.94
N LEU A 141 8.66 -10.53 12.12
CA LEU A 141 9.93 -9.87 12.41
C LEU A 141 10.73 -10.68 13.43
N VAL A 142 12.06 -10.59 13.34
CA VAL A 142 12.99 -11.05 14.38
C VAL A 142 13.95 -9.91 14.67
N ASP A 143 13.96 -9.41 15.91
CA ASP A 143 14.88 -8.34 16.34
C ASP A 143 16.35 -8.80 16.38
N LYS A 144 17.27 -7.87 16.67
CA LYS A 144 18.71 -8.19 16.82
C LYS A 144 18.98 -9.19 17.96
N ASN A 145 18.08 -9.23 18.94
CA ASN A 145 18.10 -10.07 20.12
C ASN A 145 17.48 -11.46 19.90
N GLY A 146 16.93 -11.75 18.71
CA GLY A 146 16.29 -13.01 18.37
C GLY A 146 14.84 -13.18 18.85
N LYS A 147 14.19 -12.15 19.42
CA LYS A 147 12.75 -12.22 19.74
C LYS A 147 11.93 -12.06 18.47
N LYS A 148 10.90 -12.90 18.36
CA LYS A 148 10.01 -12.96 17.20
C LYS A 148 8.71 -12.18 17.47
N SER A 149 8.26 -11.43 16.48
CA SER A 149 6.95 -10.77 16.51
C SER A 149 5.80 -11.78 16.42
N LYS A 150 4.58 -11.31 16.69
CA LYS A 150 3.39 -12.02 16.20
C LYS A 150 3.39 -12.02 14.67
N ILE A 151 2.87 -13.09 14.08
CA ILE A 151 2.69 -13.19 12.63
C ILE A 151 1.49 -12.33 12.24
N SER A 152 1.68 -11.44 11.27
CA SER A 152 0.59 -10.77 10.57
C SER A 152 0.35 -11.50 9.26
N ASN A 153 -0.90 -11.69 8.87
CA ASN A 153 -1.24 -12.44 7.67
C ASN A 153 -2.38 -11.82 6.88
N ALA A 154 -2.44 -12.14 5.59
CA ALA A 154 -3.52 -11.78 4.69
C ALA A 154 -3.82 -12.93 3.72
N LEU A 155 -5.08 -13.11 3.36
CA LEU A 155 -5.49 -14.07 2.34
C LEU A 155 -5.46 -13.44 0.95
N LEU A 156 -4.81 -14.13 0.02
CA LEU A 156 -4.70 -13.81 -1.40
C LEU A 156 -5.58 -14.78 -2.17
N LYS A 157 -6.50 -14.27 -2.99
CA LYS A 157 -7.32 -15.10 -3.89
C LYS A 157 -6.79 -14.98 -5.30
N ILE A 158 -6.45 -16.12 -5.91
CA ILE A 158 -5.92 -16.18 -7.26
C ILE A 158 -6.89 -16.97 -8.12
N ASP A 159 -7.27 -16.39 -9.25
CA ASP A 159 -8.24 -16.97 -10.17
C ASP A 159 -7.89 -16.56 -11.62
N PHE A 160 -7.20 -17.44 -12.32
CA PHE A 160 -6.78 -17.21 -13.70
C PHE A 160 -7.92 -17.32 -14.71
N SER A 161 -9.06 -17.90 -14.33
CA SER A 161 -10.22 -17.94 -15.22
C SER A 161 -10.77 -16.54 -15.51
N LYS A 162 -10.62 -15.61 -14.56
CA LYS A 162 -10.98 -14.20 -14.75
C LYS A 162 -10.13 -13.48 -15.79
N ALA A 163 -8.89 -13.93 -16.04
CA ALA A 163 -8.07 -13.37 -17.11
C ALA A 163 -8.64 -13.69 -18.50
N GLN A 164 -9.42 -14.77 -18.63
CA GLN A 164 -10.11 -15.14 -19.88
C GLN A 164 -11.49 -14.47 -20.03
N ASP A 165 -12.04 -13.86 -18.97
CA ASP A 165 -13.30 -13.09 -19.02
C ASP A 165 -13.10 -11.66 -19.60
N GLY A 166 -11.95 -11.43 -20.25
CA GLY A 166 -11.74 -10.32 -21.18
C GLY A 166 -12.59 -10.40 -22.46
N SER A 167 -13.55 -11.34 -22.54
CA SER A 167 -14.49 -11.43 -23.65
C SER A 167 -15.92 -11.07 -23.20
N VAL A 168 -16.25 -9.81 -23.47
CA VAL A 168 -17.60 -9.29 -23.77
C VAL A 168 -18.66 -9.27 -22.67
N ASN A 169 -18.38 -9.01 -21.39
CA ASN A 169 -19.44 -8.59 -20.44
C ASN A 169 -19.03 -7.56 -19.36
N LEU A 170 -17.93 -6.81 -19.55
CA LEU A 170 -17.40 -5.87 -18.54
C LEU A 170 -17.59 -4.38 -18.87
N PHE A 171 -18.69 -4.04 -19.56
CA PHE A 171 -19.31 -2.71 -19.41
C PHE A 171 -20.39 -2.74 -18.32
N LEU A 172 -20.13 -3.41 -17.20
CA LEU A 172 -20.76 -2.98 -15.95
C LEU A 172 -19.99 -1.75 -15.50
N ILE A 173 -20.43 -0.62 -16.03
CA ILE A 173 -19.90 0.70 -15.74
C ILE A 173 -19.88 0.84 -14.22
N GLU A 174 -18.69 0.82 -13.64
CA GLU A 174 -18.44 1.24 -12.26
C GLU A 174 -18.59 2.76 -12.23
N VAL A 175 -19.83 3.23 -12.44
CA VAL A 175 -20.22 4.61 -12.21
C VAL A 175 -20.04 4.80 -10.72
N GLU A 176 -18.89 5.33 -10.29
CA GLU A 176 -18.65 5.67 -8.89
C GLU A 176 -19.91 6.36 -8.36
N ARG A 177 -20.39 6.04 -7.16
CA ARG A 177 -21.63 6.61 -6.60
C ARG A 177 -21.76 8.12 -6.78
N LYS A 178 -20.65 8.85 -6.90
CA LYS A 178 -20.59 10.29 -7.20
C LYS A 178 -21.13 10.64 -8.58
N TRP A 179 -20.83 9.86 -9.62
CA TRP A 179 -21.33 10.09 -10.98
C TRP A 179 -22.83 9.79 -11.12
N ILE A 180 -23.35 8.78 -10.43
CA ILE A 180 -24.80 8.51 -10.40
C ILE A 180 -25.55 9.72 -9.82
N ILE A 181 -25.03 10.31 -8.74
CA ILE A 181 -25.63 11.51 -8.15
C ILE A 181 -25.62 12.68 -9.14
N ILE A 182 -24.51 12.89 -9.87
CA ILE A 182 -24.41 13.95 -10.88
C ILE A 182 -25.44 13.76 -12.00
N VAL A 183 -25.58 12.54 -12.53
CA VAL A 183 -26.55 12.24 -13.59
C VAL A 183 -27.99 12.43 -13.10
N VAL A 184 -28.32 11.95 -11.90
CA VAL A 184 -29.67 12.13 -11.32
C VAL A 184 -29.99 13.60 -11.09
N VAL A 185 -29.05 14.39 -10.57
CA VAL A 185 -29.23 15.84 -10.36
C VAL A 185 -29.44 16.55 -11.70
N SER A 186 -28.67 16.19 -12.74
CA SER A 186 -28.81 16.78 -14.08
C SER A 186 -30.20 16.54 -14.68
N VAL A 187 -30.73 15.32 -14.56
CA VAL A 187 -32.08 14.97 -15.06
C VAL A 187 -33.16 15.77 -14.31
N ILE A 188 -33.05 15.92 -12.99
CA ILE A 188 -34.00 16.71 -12.20
C ILE A 188 -33.99 18.18 -12.65
N VAL A 189 -32.81 18.77 -12.86
CA VAL A 189 -32.69 20.16 -13.32
C VAL A 189 -33.32 20.35 -14.71
N MET A 190 -33.10 19.41 -15.63
CA MET A 190 -33.74 19.41 -16.96
C MET A 190 -35.27 19.41 -16.86
N ILE A 191 -35.85 18.56 -16.01
CA ILE A 191 -37.31 18.48 -15.82
C ILE A 191 -37.86 19.80 -15.26
N VAL A 192 -37.19 20.40 -14.28
CA VAL A 192 -37.61 21.69 -13.70
C VAL A 192 -37.59 22.80 -14.76
N LEU A 193 -36.54 22.88 -15.58
CA LEU A 193 -36.47 23.86 -16.68
C LEU A 193 -37.60 23.67 -17.70
N LEU A 194 -37.95 22.43 -18.01
CA LEU A 194 -39.04 22.11 -18.94
C LEU A 194 -40.41 22.56 -18.37
N ILE A 195 -40.64 22.35 -17.08
CA ILE A 195 -41.85 22.83 -16.39
C ILE A 195 -41.93 24.35 -16.44
N VAL A 196 -40.82 25.05 -16.16
CA VAL A 196 -40.77 26.53 -16.23
C VAL A 196 -41.08 27.02 -17.64
N LEU A 197 -40.54 26.38 -18.68
CA LEU A 197 -40.82 26.73 -20.07
C LEU A 197 -42.31 26.58 -20.41
N ILE A 198 -42.95 25.49 -19.97
CA ILE A 198 -44.39 25.27 -20.16
C ILE A 198 -45.21 26.36 -19.48
N ILE A 199 -44.85 26.74 -18.25
CA ILE A 199 -45.53 27.83 -17.53
C ILE A 199 -45.38 29.15 -18.30
N ILE A 200 -44.20 29.46 -18.83
CA ILE A 200 -43.99 30.68 -19.63
C ILE A 200 -44.88 30.65 -20.88
N ILE A 201 -44.93 29.54 -21.62
CA ILE A 201 -45.77 29.41 -22.82
C ILE A 201 -47.26 29.62 -22.46
N LEU A 202 -47.72 29.06 -21.34
CA LEU A 202 -49.11 29.21 -20.88
C LEU A 202 -49.43 30.64 -20.40
N LEU A 203 -48.42 31.41 -19.98
CA LEU A 203 -48.58 32.79 -19.53
C LEU A 203 -48.47 33.82 -20.66
N ILE A 204 -48.02 33.43 -21.86
CA ILE A 204 -48.08 34.31 -23.03
C ILE A 204 -49.55 34.38 -23.46
N PRO A 205 -50.22 35.55 -23.36
CA PRO A 205 -51.57 35.70 -23.87
C PRO A 205 -51.50 35.53 -25.39
N CYS A 206 -52.19 34.51 -25.92
CA CYS A 206 -52.39 34.36 -27.36
C CYS A 206 -53.05 35.62 -27.92
N GLY A 207 -52.23 36.53 -28.46
CA GLY A 207 -52.68 37.61 -29.33
C GLY A 207 -52.80 37.05 -30.74
N GLU A 208 -54.04 36.95 -31.24
CA GLU A 208 -54.34 36.75 -32.66
C GLU A 208 -53.52 37.70 -33.53
N LYS A 209 -52.78 37.18 -34.50
CA LYS A 209 -52.56 37.85 -35.79
C LYS A 209 -52.50 36.85 -36.93
N GLU A 210 -53.56 36.95 -37.72
CA GLU A 210 -53.66 36.91 -39.18
C GLU A 210 -52.63 36.14 -40.03
N LYS A 211 -53.24 35.29 -40.86
CA LYS A 211 -52.71 34.60 -42.03
C LYS A 211 -51.99 35.55 -43.00
N GLN A 212 -50.85 35.12 -43.52
CA GLN A 212 -50.42 35.45 -44.88
C GLN A 212 -49.76 34.22 -45.51
N GLU A 213 -50.32 33.84 -46.67
CA GLU A 213 -49.81 32.86 -47.62
C GLU A 213 -48.55 33.40 -48.32
N MET A 214 -47.54 32.55 -48.52
CA MET A 214 -46.52 32.65 -49.57
C MET A 214 -45.84 31.27 -49.62
N GLU A 215 -46.16 30.43 -50.60
CA GLU A 215 -45.64 30.39 -51.97
C GLU A 215 -44.45 29.41 -52.07
N GLU A 216 -44.74 28.38 -52.87
CA GLU A 216 -43.92 27.33 -53.47
C GLU A 216 -42.54 27.81 -53.97
N ILE A 217 -41.48 27.03 -53.71
CA ILE A 217 -40.29 26.84 -54.58
C ILE A 217 -39.51 25.61 -54.04
N GLY A 218 -39.13 24.71 -54.95
CA GLY A 218 -38.37 23.48 -54.68
C GLY A 218 -36.86 23.68 -54.59
N GLU A 219 -36.13 22.62 -54.97
CA GLU A 219 -34.66 22.37 -54.89
C GLU A 219 -34.27 21.62 -53.61
N GLU A 220 -34.08 20.31 -53.68
CA GLU A 220 -32.91 19.51 -54.11
C GLU A 220 -32.09 19.03 -52.89
N PRO A 221 -31.64 17.76 -52.87
CA PRO A 221 -30.93 17.19 -51.73
C PRO A 221 -29.42 17.49 -51.80
N GLU A 222 -28.92 18.38 -50.95
CA GLU A 222 -27.48 18.59 -50.77
C GLU A 222 -26.87 17.58 -49.80
N ASP A 223 -26.10 16.68 -50.40
CA ASP A 223 -24.77 16.21 -50.01
C ASP A 223 -24.38 16.17 -48.52
N TRP A 224 -24.27 14.93 -48.06
CA TRP A 224 -23.46 14.55 -46.90
C TRP A 224 -21.98 14.89 -47.16
N PRO A 225 -21.29 15.60 -46.25
CA PRO A 225 -19.83 15.64 -46.30
C PRO A 225 -19.29 14.26 -45.95
N SER A 226 -18.62 13.66 -46.93
CA SER A 226 -17.82 12.45 -46.79
C SER A 226 -16.71 12.64 -45.75
N ALA A 227 -16.45 11.57 -45.00
CA ALA A 227 -15.41 11.51 -43.99
C ALA A 227 -14.04 11.82 -44.62
N SER A 228 -13.37 12.86 -44.12
CA SER A 228 -11.97 13.13 -44.43
C SER A 228 -11.12 12.14 -43.64
N ASP A 229 -10.73 11.06 -44.32
CA ASP A 229 -9.73 10.10 -43.89
C ASP A 229 -8.35 10.79 -43.92
N SER A 230 -7.93 11.33 -42.77
CA SER A 230 -6.58 11.83 -42.59
C SER A 230 -5.64 10.62 -42.44
N GLY A 231 -5.27 10.04 -43.57
CA GLY A 231 -4.21 9.04 -43.70
C GLY A 231 -2.88 9.60 -43.21
N GLU A 232 -2.65 9.53 -41.91
CA GLU A 232 -1.34 9.70 -41.31
C GLU A 232 -0.59 8.37 -41.44
N THR A 233 0.35 8.32 -42.37
CA THR A 233 1.29 7.20 -42.48
C THR A 233 2.49 7.54 -41.59
N VAL A 234 2.68 6.75 -40.53
CA VAL A 234 3.87 6.80 -39.69
C VAL A 234 4.93 5.91 -40.33
N SER A 235 5.96 6.54 -40.90
CA SER A 235 7.20 5.87 -41.28
C SER A 235 7.96 5.50 -40.01
N ILE A 236 8.15 4.21 -39.75
CA ILE A 236 9.12 3.73 -38.76
C ILE A 236 10.46 3.58 -39.48
N ASP A 237 11.40 4.47 -39.15
CA ASP A 237 12.81 4.28 -39.47
C ASP A 237 13.35 3.06 -38.71
N SER A 238 14.03 2.17 -39.44
CA SER A 238 14.46 0.85 -38.96
C SER A 238 15.85 0.85 -38.33
N ASP A 239 16.38 2.01 -37.94
CA ASP A 239 17.79 2.18 -37.60
C ASP A 239 18.07 2.39 -36.11
N GLU A 240 17.48 1.55 -35.24
CA GLU A 240 17.96 1.47 -33.85
C GLU A 240 17.84 0.05 -33.27
N ILE A 241 18.44 -0.93 -33.97
CA ILE A 241 18.81 -2.20 -33.35
C ILE A 241 20.14 -1.97 -32.63
N VAL A 242 20.06 -1.59 -31.34
CA VAL A 242 21.23 -1.61 -30.46
C VAL A 242 21.46 -3.06 -30.01
N GLU A 243 22.33 -3.73 -30.76
CA GLU A 243 22.87 -5.04 -30.45
C GLU A 243 23.77 -4.93 -29.20
N TYR A 244 23.23 -5.24 -28.02
CA TYR A 244 24.03 -5.42 -26.82
C TYR A 244 24.80 -6.74 -26.93
N ASN A 245 26.04 -6.63 -27.43
CA ASN A 245 27.04 -7.67 -27.32
C ASN A 245 27.28 -8.00 -25.84
N ALA A 246 26.88 -9.21 -25.45
CA ALA A 246 27.39 -9.86 -24.26
C ALA A 246 28.85 -10.27 -24.51
N GLN A 247 29.76 -9.82 -23.65
CA GLN A 247 31.09 -10.39 -23.54
C GLN A 247 31.30 -10.96 -22.13
N PRO A 248 32.14 -12.01 -22.03
CA PRO A 248 32.15 -13.00 -20.95
C PRO A 248 32.76 -12.53 -19.62
#